data_AF-A0A447JNW4-F1
#
_entry.id   AF-A0A447JNW4-F1
#
_cell.length_a   1.000
_cell.length_b   1.000
_cell.length_c   1.000
_cell.angle_alpha   90.00
_cell.angle_beta   90.00
_cell.angle_gamma   90.00
#
_symmetry.space_group_name_H-M   'P 1'
#
loop_
_entity.id
_entity.type
_entity.pdbx_description
1 polymer ?
#
loop_
_entity_poly.entity_id
_entity_poly.type
_entity_poly.pdbx_seq_one_letter_code
_entity_poly.pdbx_strand_id
1 'polypeptide(L)'
;MRKNAQPTISMVTPRLNKAGWAADLAAALMAALISVISLVTFLAISFGGGRGRQRAARGADLRYNMDLTLEEAVRGVTKEIRIPTLEECDVCHGSGAKAGTQPQTCPTCHGSGQVQMRQGFFAVQQTCPHCQGRGTLIKDPLP
;
A
#
# COMPACT_ATOMS: atom_id res chain seq x y z
N MET A 1 6.95 10.90 3.05
CA MET A 1 5.86 11.38 3.93
C MET A 1 4.54 11.40 3.19
N ARG A 2 3.45 11.06 3.88
CA ARG A 2 2.07 11.04 3.34
C ARG A 2 1.25 12.10 4.06
N LYS A 3 0.39 12.83 3.34
CA LYS A 3 -0.56 13.79 3.94
C LYS A 3 -1.86 13.06 4.28
N ASN A 4 -2.54 13.50 5.32
CA ASN A 4 -3.85 12.98 5.68
C ASN A 4 -4.90 13.65 4.80
N ALA A 5 -5.47 12.90 3.87
CA ALA A 5 -6.60 13.34 3.07
C ALA A 5 -7.87 12.66 3.51
N GLN A 6 -8.98 13.39 3.42
CA GLN A 6 -10.31 12.88 3.70
C GLN A 6 -11.09 12.82 2.39
N PRO A 7 -10.76 11.90 1.46
CA PRO A 7 -11.59 11.71 0.28
C PRO A 7 -12.99 11.30 0.73
N THR A 8 -13.98 11.98 0.15
CA THR A 8 -15.38 11.61 0.32
C THR A 8 -15.67 10.52 -0.71
N ILE A 9 -15.94 9.31 -0.22
CA ILE A 9 -16.30 8.18 -1.07
C ILE A 9 -17.82 8.04 -0.99
N SER A 10 -18.49 8.03 -2.14
CA SER A 10 -19.91 7.69 -2.22
C SER A 10 -20.05 6.16 -2.21
N MET A 11 -20.61 5.61 -1.15
CA MET A 11 -20.92 4.18 -1.10
C MET A 11 -22.35 3.99 -1.61
N VAL A 12 -22.49 3.26 -2.72
CA VAL A 12 -23.78 2.83 -3.25
C VAL A 12 -24.07 1.47 -2.64
N THR A 13 -25.09 1.38 -1.78
CA THR A 13 -25.52 0.07 -1.30
C THR A 13 -26.27 -0.65 -2.42
N PRO A 14 -25.84 -1.87 -2.80
CA PRO A 14 -26.56 -2.64 -3.81
C PRO A 14 -27.97 -2.96 -3.29
N ARG A 15 -28.96 -2.78 -4.16
CA ARG A 15 -30.35 -3.13 -3.86
C ARG A 15 -30.40 -4.62 -3.54
N LEU A 16 -30.86 -4.98 -2.35
CA LEU A 16 -31.11 -6.37 -1.95
C LEU A 16 -32.23 -6.95 -2.84
N ASN A 17 -31.85 -7.52 -3.99
CA ASN A 17 -32.72 -8.35 -4.81
C ASN A 17 -32.24 -9.81 -4.72
N LYS A 18 -33.18 -10.77 -4.69
CA LYS A 18 -32.88 -12.21 -4.67
C LYS A 18 -32.40 -12.75 -6.04
N ALA A 19 -32.02 -11.89 -6.98
CA ALA A 19 -31.91 -12.24 -8.41
C ALA A 19 -30.45 -12.37 -8.92
N GLY A 20 -29.43 -12.31 -8.06
CA GLY A 20 -28.02 -12.34 -8.48
C GLY A 20 -27.42 -13.72 -8.77
N TRP A 21 -27.99 -14.81 -8.23
CA TRP A 21 -27.32 -16.13 -8.19
C TRP A 21 -27.28 -16.91 -9.51
N ALA A 22 -27.97 -16.46 -10.56
CA ALA A 22 -27.94 -17.11 -11.87
C ALA A 22 -26.74 -16.70 -12.74
N ALA A 23 -26.16 -15.52 -12.50
CA ALA A 23 -25.00 -15.03 -13.26
C ALA A 23 -23.65 -15.56 -12.72
N ASP A 24 -23.62 -16.02 -11.47
CA ASP A 24 -22.39 -16.46 -10.79
C ASP A 24 -21.90 -17.84 -11.24
N LEU A 25 -22.80 -18.71 -11.72
CA LEU A 25 -22.45 -20.06 -12.19
C LEU A 25 -21.60 -20.06 -13.47
N ALA A 26 -21.88 -19.13 -14.41
CA ALA A 26 -21.10 -18.98 -15.64
C ALA A 26 -19.71 -18.39 -15.37
N ALA A 27 -19.61 -17.45 -14.42
CA ALA A 27 -18.34 -16.87 -14.00
C ALA A 27 -17.45 -17.90 -13.26
N ALA A 28 -18.04 -18.76 -12.44
CA ALA A 28 -17.33 -19.83 -11.73
C ALA A 28 -16.71 -20.87 -12.68
N LEU A 29 -17.43 -21.26 -13.73
CA LEU A 29 -16.93 -22.21 -14.75
C LEU A 29 -15.77 -21.63 -15.57
N MET A 30 -15.83 -20.34 -15.92
CA MET A 30 -14.75 -19.67 -16.66
C MET A 30 -13.49 -19.48 -15.80
N ALA A 31 -13.62 -19.19 -14.50
CA ALA A 31 -12.50 -19.09 -13.58
C ALA A 31 -11.75 -20.43 -13.38
N ALA A 32 -12.47 -21.55 -13.40
CA ALA A 32 -11.89 -22.88 -13.31
C ALA A 32 -11.01 -23.21 -14.52
N LEU A 33 -11.43 -22.85 -15.75
CA LEU A 33 -10.66 -23.07 -16.98
C LEU A 33 -9.38 -22.22 -17.05
N ILE A 34 -9.43 -20.96 -16.62
CA ILE A 34 -8.26 -20.05 -16.57
C ILE A 34 -7.22 -20.53 -15.55
N SER A 35 -7.66 -21.16 -14.46
CA SER A 35 -6.79 -21.70 -13.41
C SER A 35 -5.95 -22.89 -13.91
N VAL A 36 -6.51 -23.76 -14.77
CA VAL A 36 -5.79 -24.90 -15.34
C VAL A 36 -4.71 -24.44 -16.33
N ILE A 37 -5.01 -23.44 -17.16
CA ILE A 37 -4.05 -22.87 -18.14
C ILE A 37 -2.89 -22.16 -17.42
N SER A 38 -3.18 -21.48 -16.31
CA SER A 38 -2.19 -20.77 -15.49
C SER A 38 -1.24 -21.72 -14.74
N LEU A 39 -1.72 -22.91 -14.34
CA LEU A 39 -0.90 -23.92 -13.66
C LEU A 39 0.24 -24.45 -14.56
N VAL A 40 -0.03 -24.59 -15.86
CA VAL A 40 0.94 -25.09 -16.86
C VAL A 40 2.01 -24.03 -17.19
N THR A 41 1.64 -22.75 -17.18
CA THR A 41 2.58 -21.64 -17.45
C THR A 41 3.44 -21.30 -16.23
N PHE A 42 2.91 -21.38 -15.01
CA PHE A 42 3.68 -21.12 -13.79
C PHE A 42 4.79 -22.16 -13.52
N LEU A 43 4.58 -23.42 -13.91
CA LEU A 43 5.58 -24.47 -13.73
C LEU A 43 6.80 -24.28 -14.65
N ALA A 44 6.63 -23.65 -15.82
CA ALA A 44 7.70 -23.39 -16.78
C ALA A 44 8.59 -22.18 -16.40
N ILE A 45 8.10 -21.25 -15.60
CA ILE A 45 8.78 -19.96 -15.30
C ILE A 45 9.61 -20.02 -14.00
N SER A 46 9.42 -21.05 -13.17
CA SER A 46 10.01 -21.12 -11.82
C SER A 46 11.53 -21.42 -11.75
N PHE A 47 12.23 -21.58 -12.88
CA PHE A 47 13.68 -21.81 -12.95
C PHE A 47 14.54 -20.55 -13.23
N GLY A 48 13.92 -19.37 -13.39
CA GLY A 48 14.63 -18.11 -13.66
C GLY A 48 14.77 -17.22 -12.42
N GLY A 49 15.99 -17.09 -11.90
CA GLY A 49 16.32 -16.36 -10.67
C GLY A 49 15.77 -14.93 -10.58
N GLY A 50 15.27 -14.56 -9.39
CA GLY A 50 14.73 -13.25 -9.08
C GLY A 50 15.43 -12.59 -7.90
N ARG A 51 16.19 -11.52 -8.19
CA ARG A 51 16.74 -10.55 -7.23
C ARG A 51 15.68 -10.12 -6.22
N GLY A 52 16.06 -10.09 -4.93
CA GLY A 52 15.23 -9.64 -3.82
C GLY A 52 14.70 -8.22 -4.03
N ARG A 53 13.48 -8.11 -4.56
CA ARG A 53 12.71 -6.88 -4.65
C ARG A 53 12.19 -6.57 -3.24
N GLN A 54 12.55 -5.42 -2.68
CA GLN A 54 11.97 -4.91 -1.44
C GLN A 54 10.44 -4.97 -1.57
N ARG A 55 9.80 -5.84 -0.78
CA ARG A 55 8.34 -5.96 -0.75
C ARG A 55 7.80 -4.66 -0.16
N ALA A 56 6.97 -3.95 -0.92
CA ALA A 56 6.18 -2.86 -0.38
C ALA A 56 5.33 -3.42 0.77
N ALA A 57 5.47 -2.83 1.96
CA ALA A 57 4.62 -3.17 3.09
C ALA A 57 3.18 -2.77 2.78
N ARG A 58 2.25 -3.72 2.88
CA ARG A 58 0.82 -3.45 2.70
C ARG A 58 0.34 -2.55 3.85
N GLY A 59 -0.48 -1.55 3.52
CA GLY A 59 -1.11 -0.70 4.52
C GLY A 59 -2.13 -1.46 5.38
N ALA A 60 -2.51 -0.88 6.52
CA ALA A 60 -3.58 -1.42 7.38
C ALA A 60 -4.95 -1.27 6.73
N ASP A 61 -5.85 -2.23 6.95
CA ASP A 61 -7.24 -2.15 6.48
C ASP A 61 -8.05 -1.18 7.35
N LEU A 62 -8.86 -0.33 6.71
CA LEU A 62 -9.79 0.59 7.38
C LEU A 62 -11.19 -0.05 7.42
N ARG A 63 -11.85 -0.01 8.58
CA ARG A 63 -13.22 -0.54 8.77
C ARG A 63 -14.14 0.58 9.27
N TYR A 64 -15.29 0.76 8.61
CA TYR A 64 -16.30 1.75 8.98
C TYR A 64 -17.65 1.03 9.16
N ASN A 65 -18.25 1.16 10.34
CA ASN A 65 -19.58 0.63 10.61
C ASN A 65 -20.62 1.72 10.31
N MET A 66 -21.61 1.39 9.49
CA MET A 66 -22.71 2.29 9.15
C MET A 66 -24.03 1.60 9.45
N ASP A 67 -24.90 2.28 10.18
CA ASP A 67 -26.26 1.82 10.41
C ASP A 67 -27.18 2.29 9.27
N LEU A 68 -28.02 1.37 8.79
CA LEU A 68 -29.01 1.61 7.73
C LEU A 68 -30.37 1.14 8.21
N THR A 69 -31.40 1.91 7.90
CA THR A 69 -32.79 1.44 8.06
C THR A 69 -33.14 0.43 6.98
N LEU A 70 -34.14 -0.42 7.24
CA LEU A 70 -34.58 -1.46 6.30
C LEU A 70 -35.06 -0.86 4.97
N GLU A 71 -35.78 0.25 5.04
CA GLU A 71 -36.33 0.96 3.90
C GLU A 71 -35.22 1.51 3.00
N GLU A 72 -34.16 2.06 3.61
CA GLU A 72 -32.96 2.53 2.89
C GLU A 72 -32.22 1.37 2.21
N ALA A 73 -32.12 0.21 2.87
CA ALA A 73 -31.46 -0.97 2.31
C ALA A 73 -32.24 -1.58 1.12
N VAL A 74 -33.57 -1.57 1.17
CA VAL A 74 -34.44 -2.12 0.10
C VAL A 74 -34.54 -1.18 -1.10
N ARG A 75 -34.53 0.14 -0.88
CA ARG A 75 -34.56 1.14 -1.96
C ARG A 75 -33.19 1.33 -2.61
N GLY A 76 -32.11 1.08 -1.85
CA GLY A 76 -30.76 1.44 -2.24
C GLY A 76 -30.56 2.93 -2.03
N VAL A 77 -29.52 3.31 -1.29
CA VAL A 77 -29.19 4.70 -1.00
C VAL A 77 -27.72 4.96 -1.31
N THR A 78 -27.43 6.19 -1.72
CA THR A 78 -26.05 6.66 -1.85
C THR A 78 -25.74 7.50 -0.62
N LYS A 79 -24.77 7.06 0.19
CA LYS A 79 -24.30 7.82 1.36
C LYS A 79 -22.84 8.20 1.15
N GLU A 80 -22.51 9.44 1.46
CA GLU A 80 -21.15 9.96 1.42
C GLU A 80 -20.43 9.66 2.74
N ILE A 81 -19.32 8.94 2.66
CA ILE A 81 -18.45 8.65 3.82
C ILE A 81 -17.12 9.36 3.67
N ARG A 82 -16.68 10.02 4.74
CA ARG A 82 -15.35 10.65 4.82
C ARG A 82 -14.38 9.66 5.46
N ILE A 83 -13.49 9.10 4.67
CA ILE A 83 -12.48 8.16 5.17
C ILE A 83 -11.14 8.90 5.26
N PRO A 84 -10.51 8.99 6.45
CA PRO A 84 -9.15 9.50 6.56
C PRO A 84 -8.20 8.50 5.89
N THR A 85 -7.50 8.95 4.85
CA THR A 85 -6.54 8.16 4.08
C THR A 85 -5.21 8.89 4.01
N LEU A 86 -4.13 8.12 3.96
CA LEU A 86 -2.78 8.66 3.78
C LEU A 86 -2.46 8.69 2.29
N GLU A 87 -2.51 9.88 1.68
CA GLU A 87 -2.14 10.11 0.29
C GLU A 87 -0.70 10.63 0.17
N GLU A 88 -0.13 10.53 -1.02
CA GLU A 88 1.19 11.10 -1.29
C GLU A 88 1.13 12.63 -1.15
N CYS A 89 2.14 13.21 -0.52
CA CYS A 89 2.22 14.66 -0.39
C CYS A 89 2.70 15.29 -1.70
N ASP A 90 1.84 16.06 -2.37
CA ASP A 90 2.15 16.75 -3.63
C ASP A 90 3.34 17.73 -3.53
N VAL A 91 3.61 18.25 -2.33
CA VAL A 91 4.69 19.23 -2.11
C VAL A 91 6.07 18.57 -2.05
N CYS A 92 6.15 17.37 -1.45
CA CYS A 92 7.42 16.69 -1.23
C CYS A 92 7.56 15.38 -2.02
N HIS A 93 6.52 14.93 -2.71
CA HIS A 93 6.47 13.66 -3.47
C HIS A 93 7.04 12.47 -2.69
N GLY A 94 6.62 12.35 -1.43
CA GLY A 94 7.08 11.29 -0.55
C GLY A 94 8.47 11.49 0.05
N SER A 95 9.26 12.47 -0.38
CA SER A 95 10.63 12.73 0.14
C SER A 95 10.66 13.33 1.55
N GLY A 96 9.63 14.10 1.93
CA GLY A 96 9.60 14.83 3.21
C GLY A 96 10.43 16.11 3.24
N ALA A 97 11.12 16.45 2.15
CA ALA A 97 11.83 17.71 1.99
C ALA A 97 10.88 18.83 1.54
N LYS A 98 11.21 20.07 1.90
CA LYS A 98 10.52 21.27 1.41
C LYS A 98 10.57 21.32 -0.14
N ALA A 99 9.55 21.89 -0.77
CA ALA A 99 9.51 22.03 -2.22
C ALA A 99 10.78 22.77 -2.73
N GLY A 100 11.50 22.14 -3.66
CA GLY A 100 12.73 22.67 -4.24
C GLY A 100 14.03 22.30 -3.50
N THR A 101 13.98 21.70 -2.31
CA THR A 101 15.17 21.13 -1.67
C THR A 101 15.27 19.63 -1.91
N GLN A 102 16.47 19.16 -2.25
CA GLN A 102 16.72 17.75 -2.53
C GLN A 102 17.31 17.06 -1.28
N PRO A 103 16.80 15.87 -0.92
CA PRO A 103 17.41 15.06 0.14
C PRO A 103 18.88 14.78 -0.22
N GLN A 104 19.78 15.08 0.71
CA GLN A 104 21.19 14.79 0.53
C GLN A 104 21.47 13.36 0.98
N THR A 105 22.31 12.63 0.25
CA THR A 105 22.73 11.28 0.68
C THR A 105 23.37 11.35 2.05
N CYS A 106 22.97 10.47 2.97
CA CYS A 106 23.55 10.43 4.31
C CYS A 106 25.03 10.03 4.21
N PRO A 107 25.99 10.86 4.67
CA PRO A 107 27.42 10.54 4.58
C PRO A 107 27.82 9.37 5.49
N THR A 108 27.06 9.12 6.56
CA THR A 108 27.38 8.05 7.52
C THR A 108 27.07 6.66 6.95
N CYS A 109 25.95 6.50 6.24
CA CYS A 109 25.54 5.20 5.68
C CYS A 109 25.66 5.13 4.16
N HIS A 110 26.09 6.20 3.48
CA HIS A 110 26.21 6.29 2.02
C HIS A 110 24.94 5.84 1.28
N GLY A 111 23.76 6.24 1.78
CA GLY A 111 22.47 5.87 1.16
C GLY A 111 21.89 4.52 1.59
N SER A 112 22.64 3.66 2.30
CA SER A 112 22.17 2.32 2.66
C SER A 112 21.13 2.26 3.79
N GLY A 113 20.97 3.34 4.57
CA GLY A 113 20.05 3.41 5.72
C GLY A 113 20.53 2.63 6.95
N GLN A 114 21.62 1.88 6.84
CA GLN A 114 22.17 1.04 7.92
C GLN A 114 23.67 1.26 8.06
N VAL A 115 24.18 1.18 9.29
CA VAL A 115 25.60 1.25 9.59
C VAL A 115 26.05 -0.08 10.16
N GLN A 116 27.22 -0.55 9.73
CA GLN A 116 27.81 -1.78 10.25
C GLN A 116 28.75 -1.41 11.39
N MET A 117 28.39 -1.78 12.62
CA MET A 117 29.27 -1.61 13.77
C MET A 117 30.06 -2.90 13.98
N ARG A 118 31.39 -2.81 13.95
CA ARG A 118 32.29 -3.95 14.15
C ARG A 118 32.94 -3.82 15.53
N GLN A 119 32.72 -4.81 16.39
CA GLN A 119 33.41 -4.94 17.66
C GLN A 119 34.15 -6.29 17.67
N GLY A 120 35.44 -6.24 17.41
CA GLY A 120 36.27 -7.44 17.22
C GLY A 120 35.75 -8.28 16.05
N PHE A 121 35.40 -9.53 16.33
CA PHE A 121 34.90 -10.49 15.34
C PHE A 121 33.38 -10.38 15.07
N PHE A 122 32.65 -9.60 15.87
CA PHE A 122 31.22 -9.43 15.70
C PHE A 122 30.93 -8.18 14.87
N ALA A 123 30.15 -8.33 13.80
CA ALA A 123 29.67 -7.23 12.99
C ALA A 123 28.14 -7.21 13.03
N VAL A 124 27.58 -6.16 13.63
CA VAL A 124 26.14 -5.96 13.74
C VAL A 124 25.70 -4.85 12.80
N GLN A 125 24.58 -5.05 12.11
CA GLN A 125 23.96 -4.00 11.32
C GLN A 125 22.95 -3.28 12.22
N GLN A 126 23.14 -1.98 12.37
CA GLN A 126 22.22 -1.12 13.09
C GLN A 126 21.63 -0.10 12.13
N THR A 127 20.40 0.34 12.41
CA THR A 127 19.79 1.45 11.69
C THR A 127 20.66 2.70 11.87
N CYS A 128 20.95 3.41 10.79
CA CYS A 128 21.81 4.60 10.86
C CYS A 128 21.14 5.67 11.75
N PRO A 129 21.79 6.13 12.85
CA PRO A 129 21.18 7.10 13.76
C PRO A 129 21.02 8.48 13.13
N HIS A 130 21.92 8.84 12.19
CA HIS A 130 21.88 10.13 11.50
C HIS A 130 20.68 10.29 10.57
N CYS A 131 20.31 9.25 9.82
CA CYS A 131 19.19 9.31 8.87
C CYS A 131 17.97 8.49 9.30
N GLN A 132 18.02 7.85 10.47
CA GLN A 132 16.95 7.00 11.03
C GLN A 132 16.45 5.93 10.04
N GLY A 133 17.37 5.34 9.26
CA GLY A 133 17.02 4.31 8.28
C GLY A 133 16.63 4.81 6.89
N ARG A 134 16.48 6.13 6.68
CA ARG A 134 16.03 6.67 5.39
C ARG A 134 17.09 6.68 4.29
N GLY A 135 18.37 6.56 4.64
CA GLY A 135 19.49 6.68 3.70
C GLY A 135 19.79 8.12 3.23
N THR A 136 18.87 9.05 3.46
CA THR A 136 18.96 10.45 3.07
C THR A 136 18.75 11.38 4.27
N LEU A 137 19.36 12.56 4.22
CA LEU A 137 19.23 13.64 5.18
C LEU A 137 18.41 14.78 4.55
N ILE A 138 17.35 15.18 5.25
CA ILE A 138 16.48 16.28 4.87
C ILE A 138 16.89 17.47 5.74
N LYS A 139 17.55 18.47 5.13
CA LYS A 139 18.00 19.68 5.85
C LYS A 139 16.83 20.57 6.26
N ASP A 140 15.87 20.73 5.36
CA ASP A 140 14.67 21.54 5.56
C ASP A 140 13.43 20.64 5.52
N PRO A 141 13.00 20.10 6.68
CA PRO A 141 11.77 19.32 6.74
C PRO A 141 10.57 20.21 6.42
N LEU A 142 9.60 19.64 5.70
CA LEU A 142 8.29 20.28 5.52
C LEU A 142 7.55 20.28 6.87
N PRO A 143 6.99 21.42 7.33
CA PRO A 143 6.17 21.47 8.55
C PRO A 143 4.89 20.64 8.43
#